data_AF-A0A2V8GM15-F1
#
_entry.id   AF-A0A2V8GM15-F1
#
_cell.length_a   1.000
_cell.length_b   1.000
_cell.length_c   1.000
_cell.angle_alpha   90.00
_cell.angle_beta   90.00
_cell.angle_gamma   90.00
#
_symmetry.space_group_name_H-M   'P 1'
#
loop_
_entity.id
_entity.type
_entity.pdbx_description
1 polymer ?
#
loop_
_entity_poly.entity_id
_entity_poly.type
_entity_poly.pdbx_seq_one_letter_code
_entity_poly.pdbx_strand_id
1 'polypeptide(L)' 'MPVRRVRGVVLRLVRRRGLAVVVGAALAAPAAWLELSGRFESWWVDGLTLVVGATGVALLWAGLTGARPDWIENG' A
#
# COMPACT_ATOMS: atom_id res chain seq x y z
N MET A 1 -8.36 4.45 24.49
CA MET A 1 -8.59 2.99 24.39
C MET A 1 -8.71 2.41 22.96
N PRO A 2 -9.07 3.12 21.85
CA PRO A 2 -9.24 2.47 20.54
C PRO A 2 -7.92 2.22 19.77
N VAL A 3 -6.88 3.03 20.00
CA VAL A 3 -5.61 2.99 19.26
C VAL A 3 -4.89 1.64 19.35
N ARG A 4 -4.99 0.95 20.50
CA ARG A 4 -4.41 -0.39 20.69
C ARG A 4 -5.09 -1.46 19.82
N ARG A 5 -6.41 -1.35 19.58
CA ARG A 5 -7.14 -2.26 18.67
C ARG A 5 -6.78 -1.99 17.22
N VAL A 6 -6.66 -0.71 16.84
CA VAL A 6 -6.26 -0.33 15.47
C VAL A 6 -4.87 -0.88 15.14
N ARG A 7 -3.88 -0.74 16.02
CA ARG A 7 -2.54 -1.36 15.81
C ARG A 7 -2.64 -2.87 15.61
N GLY A 8 -3.43 -3.58 16.41
CA GLY A 8 -3.59 -5.03 16.27
C GLY A 8 -4.24 -5.45 14.95
N VAL A 9 -5.22 -4.68 14.47
CA VAL A 9 -5.85 -4.90 13.16
C VAL A 9 -4.87 -4.62 12.03
N VAL A 10 -4.14 -3.51 12.10
CA VAL A 10 -3.12 -3.13 11.11
C VAL A 10 -2.02 -4.19 11.04
N LEU A 11 -1.53 -4.70 12.18
CA LEU A 11 -0.50 -5.75 12.20
C LEU A 11 -1.00 -7.09 11.65
N ARG A 12 -2.27 -7.45 11.87
CA ARG A 12 -2.88 -8.64 11.23
C ARG A 12 -3.07 -8.46 9.73
N LEU A 13 -3.38 -7.24 9.31
CA LEU A 13 -3.56 -6.87 7.92
C LEU A 13 -2.22 -6.92 7.16
N VAL A 14 -1.14 -6.42 7.79
CA VAL A 14 0.24 -6.56 7.31
C VAL A 14 0.69 -8.03 7.29
N ARG A 15 0.32 -8.83 8.30
CA ARG A 15 0.71 -10.25 8.37
C ARG A 15 -0.05 -11.15 7.39
N ARG A 16 -1.18 -10.71 6.84
CA ARG A 16 -1.87 -11.39 5.73
C ARG A 16 -1.43 -10.78 4.40
N ARG A 17 -0.36 -11.34 3.80
CA ARG A 17 0.18 -10.95 2.46
C ARG A 17 -0.92 -10.66 1.43
N GLY A 18 -1.97 -11.48 1.38
CA GLY A 18 -3.10 -11.28 0.46
C GLY A 18 -3.87 -9.96 0.67
N LEU A 19 -4.06 -9.53 1.91
CA LEU A 19 -4.74 -8.25 2.19
C LEU A 19 -3.86 -7.05 1.85
N ALA A 20 -2.56 -7.14 2.09
CA ALA A 20 -1.61 -6.09 1.68
C ALA A 20 -1.61 -5.91 0.15
N VAL A 21 -1.65 -7.02 -0.60
CA VAL A 21 -1.74 -6.99 -2.07
C VAL A 21 -3.08 -6.41 -2.54
N VAL A 22 -4.20 -6.82 -1.94
CA VAL A 22 -5.54 -6.29 -2.31
C VAL A 22 -5.65 -4.80 -2.01
N VAL A 23 -5.19 -4.35 -0.84
CA VAL A 23 -5.23 -2.93 -0.47
C VAL A 23 -4.27 -2.12 -1.34
N GLY A 24 -3.08 -2.65 -1.62
CA GLY A 24 -2.13 -2.03 -2.53
C GLY A 24 -2.68 -1.88 -3.95
N ALA A 25 -3.34 -2.92 -4.48
CA ALA A 25 -4.01 -2.88 -5.79
C ALA A 25 -5.21 -1.91 -5.80
N ALA A 26 -6.02 -1.89 -4.74
CA ALA A 26 -7.16 -0.99 -4.63
C ALA A 26 -6.75 0.49 -4.57
N LEU A 27 -5.56 0.80 -4.05
CA LEU A 27 -4.98 2.14 -4.06
C LEU A 27 -4.28 2.45 -5.39
N ALA A 28 -3.48 1.51 -5.91
CA ALA A 28 -2.70 1.74 -7.13
C ALA A 28 -3.56 1.81 -8.39
N ALA A 29 -4.67 1.05 -8.49
CA ALA A 29 -5.46 0.99 -9.70
C ALA A 29 -6.18 2.32 -10.05
N PRO A 30 -6.85 3.02 -9.10
CA PRO A 30 -7.43 4.34 -9.38
C PRO A 30 -6.37 5.39 -9.68
N ALA A 31 -5.21 5.32 -9.03
CA ALA A 31 -4.10 6.24 -9.29
C ALA A 31 -3.52 6.05 -10.70
N ALA A 32 -3.22 4.80 -11.08
CA ALA A 32 -2.77 4.47 -12.42
C ALA A 32 -3.81 4.82 -13.49
N TRP A 33 -5.11 4.66 -13.19
CA TRP A 33 -6.18 5.07 -14.07
C TRP A 33 -6.21 6.58 -14.28
N LEU A 34 -6.08 7.37 -13.20
CA LEU A 34 -6.02 8.83 -13.29
C LEU A 34 -4.84 9.29 -14.14
N GLU A 35 -3.65 8.75 -13.89
CA GLU A 35 -2.42 9.06 -14.61
C GLU A 35 -2.49 8.68 -16.10
N LEU A 36 -3.03 7.51 -16.44
CA LEU A 36 -3.22 7.10 -17.85
C LEU A 36 -4.34 7.86 -18.56
N SER A 37 -5.38 8.28 -17.84
CA SER A 37 -6.56 8.90 -18.45
C SER A 37 -6.31 10.33 -18.93
N GLY A 38 -5.32 11.03 -18.36
CA GLY A 38 -4.95 12.41 -18.70
C GLY A 38 -6.10 13.42 -18.64
N ARG A 39 -7.24 13.03 -18.06
CA ARG A 39 -8.53 13.72 -18.23
C ARG A 39 -8.81 14.77 -17.17
N PHE A 40 -8.03 14.77 -16.09
CA PHE A 40 -8.23 15.62 -14.92
C PHE A 40 -6.97 16.44 -14.65
N GLU A 41 -6.80 17.57 -15.33
CA GLU A 41 -5.79 18.57 -14.99
C GLU A 41 -6.23 19.34 -13.74
N SER A 42 -5.87 18.81 -12.58
CA SER A 42 -6.09 19.50 -11.31
C SER A 42 -4.87 19.28 -10.43
N TRP A 43 -4.23 20.38 -10.02
CA TRP A 43 -2.97 20.34 -9.26
C TRP A 43 -3.02 19.49 -7.98
N TRP A 44 -4.21 19.38 -7.36
CA TRP A 44 -4.43 18.57 -6.16
C TRP A 44 -4.62 17.08 -6.47
N VAL A 45 -5.06 16.73 -7.69
CA VAL A 45 -5.22 15.36 -8.17
C VAL A 45 -3.85 14.74 -8.42
N ASP A 46 -2.91 15.47 -9.03
CA ASP A 46 -1.53 14.98 -9.24
C ASP A 46 -0.86 14.58 -7.92
N GLY A 47 -0.94 15.43 -6.90
CA GLY A 47 -0.38 15.13 -5.58
C GLY A 47 -1.01 13.90 -4.92
N LEU A 48 -2.34 13.75 -5.03
CA LEU A 48 -3.06 12.59 -4.50
C LEU A 48 -2.68 11.30 -5.23
N THR A 49 -2.61 11.35 -6.56
CA THR A 49 -2.24 10.23 -7.42
C THR A 49 -0.85 9.72 -7.06
N LEU A 50 0.09 10.64 -6.83
CA LEU A 50 1.47 10.32 -6.49
C LEU A 50 1.58 9.65 -5.11
N VAL A 51 0.92 10.21 -4.09
CA VAL A 51 0.92 9.63 -2.73
C VAL A 51 0.23 8.27 -2.70
N VAL A 52 -0.96 8.17 -3.31
CA VAL A 52 -1.78 6.95 -3.31
C VAL A 52 -1.12 5.86 -4.16
N GLY A 53 -0.59 6.21 -5.34
CA GLY A 53 0.15 5.30 -6.21
C GLY A 53 1.40 4.77 -5.54
N ALA A 54 2.26 5.64 -5.00
CA ALA A 54 3.47 5.23 -4.30
C ALA A 54 3.16 4.33 -3.08
N THR A 55 2.13 4.67 -2.31
CA THR A 55 1.69 3.87 -1.16
C THR A 55 1.14 2.50 -1.62
N GLY A 56 0.35 2.47 -2.69
CA GLY A 56 -0.16 1.24 -3.28
C GLY A 56 0.94 0.30 -3.75
N VAL A 57 1.94 0.84 -4.46
CA VAL A 57 3.13 0.10 -4.91
C VAL A 57 3.95 -0.41 -3.72
N ALA A 58 4.15 0.42 -2.68
CA ALA A 58 4.87 -0.01 -1.49
C ALA A 58 4.17 -1.17 -0.77
N LEU A 59 2.84 -1.15 -0.69
CA LEU A 59 2.04 -2.22 -0.10
C LEU A 59 2.06 -3.50 -0.94
N LEU A 60 1.99 -3.37 -2.27
CA LEU A 60 2.16 -4.49 -3.19
C LEU A 60 3.54 -5.12 -3.02
N TRP A 61 4.59 -4.31 -3.02
CA TRP A 61 5.97 -4.77 -2.86
C TRP A 61 6.18 -5.46 -1.51
N ALA A 62 5.67 -4.88 -0.41
CA ALA A 62 5.74 -5.48 0.92
C ALA A 62 4.95 -6.80 1.01
N GLY A 63 3.80 -6.90 0.33
CA GLY A 63 3.05 -8.15 0.23
C GLY A 63 3.80 -9.24 -0.55
N LEU A 64 4.40 -8.88 -1.69
CA LEU A 64 5.15 -9.80 -2.56
C LEU A 64 6.44 -10.28 -1.91
N THR A 65 7.26 -9.36 -1.39
CA THR A 65 8.52 -9.69 -0.71
C THR A 65 8.28 -10.34 0.65
N GLY A 66 7.18 -10.00 1.33
CA GLY A 66 6.88 -10.40 2.70
C GLY A 66 7.86 -9.83 3.72
N ALA A 67 7.48 -9.95 4.99
CA ALA A 67 8.40 -9.61 6.08
C ALA A 67 9.54 -10.64 6.09
N ARG A 68 10.75 -10.20 5.73
CA ARG A 68 11.95 -10.97 6.07
C ARG A 68 11.98 -11.10 7.58
N PRO A 69 12.13 -12.33 8.10
CA PRO A 69 12.38 -12.49 9.51
C PRO A 69 13.67 -11.81 9.91
N ASP A 70 13.59 -10.96 10.91
CA ASP A 70 14.69 -10.24 11.55
C ASP A 70 15.64 -11.18 12.31
N TRP A 71 15.26 -12.44 12.51
CA TRP A 71 16.07 -13.50 13.14
C TRP A 71 16.87 -14.36 12.15
N ILE A 72 16.87 -14.04 10.85
CA ILE A 72 17.74 -14.68 9.87
C ILE A 72 18.97 -13.79 9.71
N GLU A 73 19.96 -13.99 10.58
CA GLU A 73 21.34 -13.63 10.26
C GLU A 73 21.80 -14.48 9.08
N ASN A 74 22.16 -13.84 7.96
CA ASN A 74 22.84 -14.54 6.88
C ASN A 74 24.24 -14.92 7.36
N GLY A 75 24.52 -16.22 7.43
CA GLY A 75 25.85 -16.77 7.67
C GLY A 75 26.80 -16.57 6.50
#